data_AF-A0A2N6G447-F1
#
_entry.id   AF-A0A2N6G447-F1
#
_cell.length_a   1.000
_cell.length_b   1.000
_cell.length_c   1.000
_cell.angle_alpha   90.00
_cell.angle_beta   90.00
_cell.angle_gamma   90.00
#
_symmetry.space_group_name_H-M   'P 1'
#
loop_
_entity.id
_entity.type
_entity.pdbx_description
1 polymer ?
#
loop_
_entity_poly.entity_id
_entity_poly.type
_entity_poly.pdbx_seq_one_letter_code
_entity_poly.pdbx_strand_id
1 'polypeptide(L)'
;MKKINLNIGSTVYFKDEEYIIFKQVDFNSIIAINNKKNKKETLEIKYLKAEAQKDVTHIYYDDIPDKDWNEAKRRLKILKPILTKEKTKEEASNDNNIHITTIYRWLN
;
A
#
# COMPACT_ATOMS: atom_id res chain seq x y z
N MET A 1 15.23 11.01 8.68
CA MET A 1 13.97 11.10 9.44
C MET A 1 13.17 12.29 8.92
N LYS A 2 11.91 12.08 8.50
CA LYS A 2 11.03 13.20 8.12
C LYS A 2 10.62 13.98 9.36
N LYS A 3 10.64 15.32 9.27
CA LYS A 3 10.18 16.21 10.34
C LYS A 3 8.65 16.11 10.44
N ILE A 4 8.12 16.06 11.67
CA ILE A 4 6.68 16.07 11.94
C ILE A 4 6.22 17.52 12.04
N ASN A 5 5.13 17.87 11.35
CA ASN A 5 4.47 19.16 11.49
C ASN A 5 3.41 19.08 12.59
N LEU A 6 3.58 19.87 13.65
CA LEU A 6 2.68 19.89 14.81
C LEU A 6 1.66 21.04 14.77
N ASN A 7 1.55 21.76 13.66
CA ASN A 7 0.58 22.84 13.52
C ASN A 7 -0.86 22.29 13.54
N ILE A 8 -1.79 23.06 14.09
CA ILE A 8 -3.23 22.76 14.06
C ILE A 8 -3.69 22.58 12.61
N GLY A 9 -4.49 21.55 12.36
CA GLY A 9 -4.94 21.14 11.04
C GLY A 9 -3.97 20.22 10.30
N SER A 10 -2.76 19.99 10.80
CA SER A 10 -1.81 19.05 10.19
C SER A 10 -2.27 17.60 10.42
N THR A 11 -1.99 16.75 9.43
CA THR A 11 -2.19 15.31 9.54
C THR A 11 -0.98 14.63 10.17
N VAL A 12 -1.23 13.75 11.13
CA VAL A 12 -0.23 12.89 11.77
C VAL A 12 -0.77 11.46 11.92
N TYR A 13 0.14 10.51 12.09
CA TYR A 13 -0.20 9.10 12.26
C TYR A 13 0.14 8.62 13.67
N PHE A 14 -0.79 7.88 14.28
CA PHE A 14 -0.61 7.24 15.57
C PHE A 14 -1.18 5.83 15.50
N LYS A 15 -0.37 4.81 15.80
CA LYS A 15 -0.73 3.38 15.67
C LYS A 15 -1.36 3.07 14.30
N ASP A 16 -0.78 3.62 13.24
CA ASP A 16 -1.20 3.45 11.84
C ASP A 16 -2.62 3.95 11.50
N GLU A 17 -3.21 4.73 12.40
CA GLU A 17 -4.43 5.49 12.13
C GLU A 17 -4.09 6.97 11.89
N GLU A 18 -4.87 7.60 11.02
CA GLU A 18 -4.72 9.00 10.62
C GLU A 18 -5.48 9.93 11.58
N TYR A 19 -4.82 10.97 12.03
CA TYR A 19 -5.37 11.98 12.93
C TYR A 19 -5.07 13.39 12.41
N ILE A 20 -6.01 14.31 12.64
CA ILE A 20 -5.84 15.74 12.37
C ILE A 20 -5.61 16.46 13.70
N ILE A 21 -4.52 17.21 13.82
CA ILE A 21 -4.19 17.97 15.03
C ILE A 21 -5.26 19.03 15.26
N PHE A 22 -5.95 18.95 16.39
CA PHE A 22 -6.97 19.93 16.79
C PHE A 22 -6.37 21.02 17.68
N LYS A 23 -5.50 20.64 18.62
CA LYS A 23 -4.86 21.59 19.56
C LYS A 23 -3.59 20.98 20.14
N GLN A 24 -2.56 21.78 20.34
CA GLN A 24 -1.42 21.40 21.18
C GLN A 24 -1.72 21.72 22.65
N VAL A 25 -1.53 20.74 23.54
CA VAL A 25 -1.79 20.88 24.97
C VAL A 25 -0.52 21.35 25.68
N ASP A 26 0.60 20.68 25.39
CA ASP A 26 1.92 20.97 25.95
C ASP A 26 3.02 20.50 24.98
N PHE A 27 4.27 20.42 25.46
CA PHE A 27 5.42 19.97 24.66
C PHE A 27 5.45 18.45 24.38
N ASN A 28 4.63 17.67 25.08
CA ASN A 28 4.58 16.21 25.02
C ASN A 28 3.27 15.68 24.46
N SER A 29 2.19 16.46 24.45
CA SER A 29 0.85 16.00 24.12
C SER A 29 0.05 16.95 23.24
N ILE A 30 -0.76 16.37 22.37
CA ILE A 30 -1.71 17.05 21.49
C ILE A 30 -3.10 16.44 21.62
N ILE A 31 -4.13 17.22 21.33
CA ILE A 31 -5.48 16.72 21.05
C ILE A 31 -5.60 16.63 19.53
N ALA A 32 -5.99 15.46 19.04
CA ALA A 32 -6.20 15.22 17.63
C ALA A 32 -7.53 14.50 17.39
N ILE A 33 -8.09 14.65 16.18
CA ILE A 33 -9.33 14.01 15.76
C ILE A 33 -8.98 12.83 14.87
N ASN A 34 -9.41 11.63 15.26
CA ASN A 34 -9.29 10.45 14.42
C ASN A 34 -10.16 10.61 13.16
N ASN A 35 -9.56 10.56 11.98
CA ASN A 35 -10.28 10.83 10.73
C ASN A 35 -11.38 9.79 10.43
N LYS A 36 -11.20 8.54 10.89
CA LYS A 36 -12.17 7.45 10.66
C LYS A 36 -13.30 7.44 11.68
N LYS A 37 -12.97 7.65 12.97
CA LYS A 37 -13.91 7.52 14.09
C LYS A 37 -14.55 8.85 14.49
N ASN A 38 -14.06 9.96 13.92
CA ASN A 38 -14.43 11.33 14.25
C ASN A 38 -14.39 11.62 15.76
N LYS A 39 -13.43 11.03 16.46
CA LYS A 39 -13.28 11.10 17.91
C LYS A 39 -12.04 11.92 18.28
N LYS A 40 -12.19 12.80 19.27
CA LYS A 40 -11.07 13.55 19.86
C LYS A 40 -10.33 12.67 20.86
N GLU A 41 -9.01 12.60 20.71
CA GLU A 41 -8.12 11.82 21.57
C GLU A 41 -6.86 12.63 21.89
N THR A 42 -6.34 12.45 23.10
CA THR A 42 -5.05 13.00 23.51
C THR A 42 -3.95 12.03 23.11
N LEU A 43 -2.99 12.49 22.31
CA LEU A 43 -1.88 11.69 21.79
C LEU A 43 -0.55 12.24 22.28
N GLU A 44 0.39 11.36 22.62
CA GLU A 44 1.75 11.75 22.98
C GLU A 44 2.61 11.95 21.72
N ILE A 45 3.26 13.12 21.63
CA ILE A 45 4.05 13.56 20.46
C ILE A 45 5.15 12.55 20.10
N LYS A 46 5.80 11.91 21.09
CA LYS A 46 6.87 10.93 20.86
C LYS A 46 6.45 9.69 20.07
N TYR A 47 5.16 9.40 19.98
CA TYR A 47 4.63 8.26 19.23
C TYR A 47 4.01 8.65 17.89
N LEU A 48 3.99 9.94 17.55
CA LEU A 48 3.46 10.42 16.28
C LEU A 48 4.44 10.13 15.14
N LYS A 49 3.90 9.88 13.96
CA LYS A 49 4.66 9.73 12.71
C LYS A 49 4.14 10.72 11.67
N ALA A 50 5.04 11.19 10.80
CA ALA A 50 4.69 12.11 9.70
C ALA A 50 3.98 11.43 8.53
N GLU A 51 4.11 10.11 8.42
CA GLU A 51 3.48 9.29 7.41
C GLU A 51 3.04 7.95 8.03
N ALA A 52 2.07 7.28 7.42
CA ALA A 52 1.71 5.93 7.78
C ALA A 52 2.96 5.06 7.74
N GLN A 53 3.07 4.09 8.66
CA GLN A 53 4.08 3.07 8.52
C GLN A 53 3.75 2.29 7.26
N LYS A 54 4.47 2.57 6.17
CA LYS A 54 4.53 1.64 5.06
C LYS A 54 5.30 0.46 5.62
N ASP A 55 4.63 -0.67 5.77
CA ASP A 55 5.33 -1.95 5.81
C ASP A 55 6.07 -2.06 4.49
N VAL A 56 7.29 -1.54 4.45
CA VAL A 56 8.22 -1.84 3.39
C VAL A 56 8.69 -3.24 3.71
N THR A 57 7.88 -4.24 3.35
CA THR A 57 8.36 -5.61 3.21
C THR A 57 9.54 -5.52 2.26
N HIS A 58 10.75 -5.57 2.82
CA HIS A 58 11.95 -5.75 2.03
C HIS A 58 11.87 -7.18 1.49
N ILE A 59 11.34 -7.30 0.28
CA ILE A 59 11.42 -8.53 -0.47
C ILE A 59 12.85 -8.61 -0.97
N TYR A 60 13.67 -9.46 -0.35
CA TYR A 60 14.95 -9.83 -0.93
C TYR A 60 14.67 -10.71 -2.15
N TYR A 61 15.04 -10.24 -3.33
CA TYR A 61 14.79 -10.98 -4.57
C TYR A 61 15.47 -12.35 -4.57
N ASP A 62 16.60 -12.49 -3.85
CA ASP A 62 17.34 -13.74 -3.69
C ASP A 62 16.58 -14.82 -2.89
N ASP A 63 15.57 -14.42 -2.11
CA ASP A 63 14.74 -15.34 -1.32
C ASP A 63 13.57 -15.92 -2.15
N ILE A 64 13.36 -15.44 -3.38
CA ILE A 64 12.30 -15.95 -4.26
C ILE A 64 12.79 -17.25 -4.92
N PRO A 65 12.12 -18.39 -4.70
CA PRO A 65 12.51 -19.63 -5.36
C PRO A 65 12.48 -19.49 -6.89
N ASP A 66 13.45 -20.08 -7.58
CA ASP A 66 13.52 -20.06 -9.05
C ASP A 66 12.21 -20.49 -9.71
N LYS A 67 11.50 -21.44 -9.10
CA LYS A 67 10.20 -21.90 -9.56
C LYS A 67 9.17 -20.76 -9.61
N ASP A 68 9.08 -19.97 -8.56
CA ASP A 68 8.12 -18.88 -8.46
C ASP A 68 8.52 -17.71 -9.36
N TRP A 69 9.83 -17.46 -9.49
CA TRP A 69 10.38 -16.48 -10.42
C TRP A 69 10.10 -16.83 -11.88
N ASN A 70 10.31 -18.09 -12.26
CA ASN A 70 10.04 -18.59 -13.61
C ASN A 70 8.54 -18.56 -13.93
N GLU A 71 7.69 -18.89 -12.95
CA GLU A 71 6.24 -18.77 -13.10
C GLU A 71 5.80 -17.31 -13.28
N ALA A 72 6.38 -16.38 -12.53
CA ALA A 72 6.11 -14.95 -12.70
C ALA A 72 6.51 -14.47 -14.11
N LYS A 73 7.69 -14.86 -14.61
CA LYS A 73 8.12 -14.56 -15.98
C LYS A 73 7.17 -15.15 -17.03
N ARG A 74 6.71 -16.39 -16.83
CA ARG A 74 5.76 -17.05 -17.73
C ARG A 74 4.44 -16.30 -17.79
N ARG A 75 3.88 -15.90 -16.63
CA ARG A 75 2.65 -15.10 -16.55
C ARG A 75 2.82 -13.76 -17.24
N LEU A 76 3.92 -13.06 -16.99
CA LEU A 76 4.21 -11.78 -17.64
C LEU A 76 4.26 -11.92 -19.17
N LYS A 77 4.88 -12.99 -19.69
CA LYS A 77 4.91 -13.26 -21.14
C LYS A 77 3.51 -13.39 -21.73
N ILE A 78 2.58 -14.02 -21.02
CA ILE A 78 1.19 -14.22 -21.44
C ILE A 78 0.38 -12.91 -21.35
N LEU A 79 0.59 -12.14 -20.28
CA LEU A 79 -0.17 -10.90 -20.03
C LEU A 79 0.33 -9.72 -20.86
N LYS A 80 1.60 -9.69 -21.26
CA LYS A 80 2.22 -8.56 -21.96
C LYS A 80 1.43 -8.13 -23.22
N PRO A 81 1.02 -9.02 -24.13
CA PRO A 81 0.21 -8.64 -25.30
C PRO A 81 -1.17 -8.07 -24.93
N ILE A 82 -1.74 -8.48 -23.79
CA ILE A 82 -3.01 -7.94 -23.28
C ILE A 82 -2.80 -6.50 -22.78
N LEU A 83 -1.72 -6.27 -22.02
CA LEU A 83 -1.37 -4.96 -21.48
C LEU A 83 -1.01 -3.95 -22.57
N THR A 84 -0.38 -4.41 -23.66
CA THR A 84 -0.07 -3.58 -24.84
C THR A 84 -1.23 -3.47 -25.83
N LYS A 85 -2.38 -4.09 -25.54
CA LYS A 85 -3.58 -4.14 -26.39
C LYS A 85 -3.37 -4.80 -27.76
N GLU A 86 -2.33 -5.62 -27.89
CA GLU A 86 -2.07 -6.44 -29.07
C GLU A 86 -3.00 -7.66 -29.14
N LYS A 87 -3.47 -8.16 -27.98
CA LYS A 87 -4.40 -9.29 -27.89
C LYS A 87 -5.48 -9.05 -26.85
N THR A 88 -6.64 -9.66 -27.08
CA THR A 88 -7.73 -9.80 -26.12
C THR A 88 -7.42 -10.86 -25.07
N LYS A 89 -8.21 -10.91 -23.99
CA LYS A 89 -8.02 -11.89 -22.91
C LYS A 89 -8.39 -13.29 -23.40
N GLU A 90 -9.38 -13.36 -24.28
CA GLU A 90 -9.89 -14.55 -24.95
C GLU A 90 -8.83 -15.16 -25.88
N GLU A 91 -8.16 -14.33 -26.68
CA GLU A 91 -7.06 -14.76 -27.54
C GLU A 91 -5.88 -15.29 -26.71
N ALA A 92 -5.46 -14.55 -25.68
CA ALA A 92 -4.38 -14.99 -24.80
C ALA A 92 -4.72 -16.29 -24.03
N SER A 93 -5.98 -16.46 -23.64
CA SER A 93 -6.51 -17.69 -23.03
C SER A 93 -6.37 -18.89 -23.96
N ASN A 94 -6.83 -18.74 -25.20
CA ASN A 94 -6.80 -19.80 -26.21
C ASN A 94 -5.36 -20.15 -26.62
N ASP A 95 -4.54 -19.16 -26.93
CA ASP A 95 -3.16 -19.35 -27.40
C ASP A 95 -2.26 -20.08 -26.40
N ASN A 96 -2.57 -19.95 -25.10
CA ASN A 96 -1.76 -20.53 -24.03
C ASN A 96 -2.46 -21.70 -23.33
N ASN A 97 -3.64 -22.13 -23.81
CA ASN A 97 -4.46 -23.18 -23.21
C ASN A 97 -4.68 -22.99 -21.69
N ILE A 98 -5.03 -21.76 -21.31
CA ILE A 98 -5.29 -21.38 -19.92
C ILE A 98 -6.72 -20.87 -19.84
N HIS A 99 -7.48 -21.30 -18.84
CA HIS A 99 -8.85 -20.84 -18.67
C HIS A 99 -8.91 -19.33 -18.47
N ILE A 100 -9.83 -18.65 -19.17
CA ILE A 100 -9.93 -17.18 -19.19
C ILE A 100 -10.06 -16.56 -17.79
N THR A 101 -10.73 -17.23 -16.85
CA THR A 101 -10.83 -16.75 -15.45
C THR A 101 -9.47 -16.64 -14.75
N THR A 102 -8.49 -17.45 -15.15
CA THR A 102 -7.12 -17.37 -14.64
C THR A 102 -6.45 -16.08 -15.10
N ILE A 103 -6.69 -15.67 -16.36
CA ILE A 103 -6.21 -14.39 -16.90
C ILE A 103 -6.83 -13.23 -16.13
N TYR A 104 -8.15 -13.27 -15.88
CA TYR A 104 -8.82 -12.26 -15.05
C TYR A 104 -8.25 -12.21 -13.62
N ARG A 105 -8.00 -13.35 -12.99
CA ARG A 105 -7.42 -13.42 -11.64
C ARG A 105 -6.02 -12.82 -11.55
N TRP A 106 -5.23 -12.84 -12.63
CA TRP A 106 -3.90 -12.24 -12.63
C TRP A 106 -3.89 -10.74 -12.90
N LEU A 107 -4.97 -10.20 -13.49
CA LEU A 107 -5.08 -8.78 -13.85
C LEU A 107 -5.84 -7.93 -12.81
N ASN A 108 -6.57 -8.58 -11.90
CA ASN A 108 -7.25 -7.96 -10.76
C ASN A 108 -6.34 -7.95 -9.53
#